data_AF-A0AAE0E3U3-F1
#
_entry.id   AF-A0AAE0E3U3-F1
#
_cell.length_a   1.000
_cell.length_b   1.000
_cell.length_c   1.000
_cell.angle_alpha   90.00
_cell.angle_beta   90.00
_cell.angle_gamma   90.00
#
_symmetry.space_group_name_H-M   'P 1'
#
loop_
_entity.id
_entity.type
_entity.pdbx_description
1 polymer ?
#
loop_
_entity_poly.entity_id
_entity_poly.type
_entity_poly.pdbx_seq_one_letter_code
_entity_poly.pdbx_strand_id
1 'polypeptide(L)'
;MLEPFDLPGMLVAHQGTNDKLVVTNSPNDGSSSYFRVVSGLDGRHETVSLESDNQKGCFVYGDGNLTSGASLKLSGSTELSNAKFKQRASFVMQKGISKYNPISFVAKGANRNFVLSPLLSFRDESYAVYFKIES
;
A
#
# COMPACT_ATOMS: atom_id res chain seq x y z
N MET A 1 -4.54 -5.74 1.91
CA MET A 1 -4.75 -4.29 2.03
C MET A 1 -3.40 -3.64 2.19
N LEU A 2 -3.19 -2.46 1.60
CA LEU A 2 -1.91 -1.73 1.68
C LEU A 2 -2.13 -0.48 2.52
N GLU A 3 -1.44 -0.37 3.65
CA GLU A 3 -1.45 0.79 4.55
C GLU A 3 -0.11 1.52 4.46
N PRO A 4 -0.09 2.84 4.18
CA PRO A 4 1.13 3.62 4.26
C PRO A 4 1.64 3.72 5.71
N PHE A 5 2.93 3.47 5.91
CA PHE A 5 3.54 3.46 7.25
C PHE A 5 3.45 4.80 7.98
N ASP A 6 3.50 5.93 7.26
CA ASP A 6 3.42 7.27 7.82
C ASP A 6 1.97 7.73 8.07
N LEU A 7 0.97 6.99 7.59
CA LEU A 7 -0.45 7.30 7.72
C LEU A 7 -1.22 6.10 8.33
N PRO A 8 -0.94 5.73 9.60
CA PRO A 8 -1.59 4.61 10.25
C PRO A 8 -3.12 4.77 10.30
N GLY A 9 -3.84 3.71 9.95
CA GLY A 9 -5.29 3.69 9.80
C GLY A 9 -5.81 4.18 8.44
N MET A 10 -4.93 4.53 7.51
CA MET A 10 -5.29 4.88 6.13
C MET A 10 -4.93 3.75 5.17
N LEU A 11 -5.70 3.60 4.10
CA LEU A 11 -5.54 2.52 3.15
C LEU A 11 -5.37 3.06 1.74
N VAL A 12 -4.51 2.41 0.96
CA VAL A 12 -4.47 2.61 -0.49
C VAL A 12 -5.70 1.94 -1.10
N ALA A 13 -6.48 2.71 -1.85
CA ALA A 13 -7.68 2.24 -2.54
C ALA A 13 -7.73 2.73 -4.00
N HIS A 14 -8.38 1.97 -4.87
CA HIS A 14 -8.72 2.43 -6.22
C HIS A 14 -10.14 3.02 -6.23
N GLN A 15 -10.38 4.01 -7.09
CA GLN A 15 -11.71 4.65 -7.23
C GLN A 15 -12.47 4.23 -8.49
N GLY A 16 -11.85 3.38 -9.31
CA GLY A 16 -12.38 3.00 -10.62
C GLY A 16 -11.23 2.79 -11.60
N THR A 17 -11.56 2.30 -12.80
CA THR A 17 -10.59 2.13 -13.88
C THR A 17 -10.14 3.49 -14.40
N ASN A 18 -8.85 3.65 -14.66
CA ASN A 18 -8.15 4.86 -15.10
C ASN A 18 -8.08 6.00 -14.10
N ASP A 19 -8.70 5.85 -12.93
CA ASP A 19 -8.55 6.79 -11.83
C ASP A 19 -7.28 6.53 -11.03
N LYS A 20 -6.76 7.61 -10.44
CA LYS A 20 -5.60 7.53 -9.55
C LYS A 20 -5.99 6.79 -8.27
N LEU A 21 -5.05 5.97 -7.80
CA LEU A 21 -5.14 5.40 -6.46
C LEU A 21 -5.09 6.54 -5.43
N VAL A 22 -5.83 6.36 -4.34
CA VAL A 22 -5.94 7.31 -3.24
C VAL A 22 -5.60 6.66 -1.93
N VAL A 23 -5.28 7.49 -0.94
CA VAL A 23 -5.09 7.08 0.45
C VAL A 23 -6.31 7.57 1.24
N THR A 24 -7.11 6.65 1.77
CA THR A 24 -8.37 6.95 2.46
C THR A 24 -8.62 6.01 3.63
N ASN A 25 -9.32 6.46 4.67
CA ASN A 25 -9.83 5.63 5.76
C ASN A 25 -11.28 5.14 5.51
N SER A 26 -11.96 5.71 4.50
CA SER A 26 -13.33 5.36 4.13
C SER A 26 -13.41 5.26 2.61
N PRO A 27 -13.30 4.04 2.05
CA PRO A 27 -13.59 3.80 0.63
C PRO A 27 -15.07 4.12 0.35
N ASN A 28 -15.37 4.85 -0.72
CA ASN A 28 -16.73 5.08 -1.22
C ASN A 28 -17.29 3.82 -1.91
N ASP A 29 -18.61 3.79 -2.14
CA ASP A 29 -19.25 2.73 -2.93
C ASP A 29 -18.60 2.61 -4.32
N GLY A 30 -18.10 1.41 -4.65
CA GLY A 30 -17.40 1.11 -5.90
C GLY A 30 -15.86 1.18 -5.82
N SER A 31 -15.30 1.78 -4.76
CA SER A 31 -13.87 1.74 -4.46
C SER A 31 -13.49 0.50 -3.65
N SER A 32 -12.26 0.02 -3.78
CA SER A 32 -11.74 -1.08 -2.95
C SER A 32 -10.27 -0.85 -2.58
N SER A 33 -9.93 -1.26 -1.35
CA SER A 33 -8.57 -1.30 -0.80
C SER A 33 -7.96 -2.71 -0.80
N TYR A 34 -8.68 -3.66 -1.39
CA TYR A 34 -8.26 -5.05 -1.51
C TYR A 34 -7.67 -5.30 -2.90
N PHE A 35 -6.42 -5.76 -2.88
CA PHE A 35 -5.69 -6.18 -4.07
C PHE A 35 -5.20 -7.61 -3.86
N ARG A 36 -5.42 -8.46 -4.86
CA ARG A 36 -4.87 -9.82 -4.91
C ARG A 36 -3.47 -9.74 -5.48
N VAL A 37 -2.53 -10.38 -4.80
CA VAL A 37 -1.17 -10.52 -5.30
C VAL A 37 -1.14 -11.72 -6.23
N VAL A 38 -0.76 -11.49 -7.49
CA VAL A 38 -0.61 -12.53 -8.51
C VAL A 38 0.79 -12.47 -9.13
N SER A 39 1.17 -13.51 -9.88
CA SER A 39 2.42 -13.51 -10.66
C SER A 39 2.46 -12.30 -11.59
N GLY A 40 3.65 -11.69 -11.73
CA GLY A 40 3.82 -10.49 -12.54
C GLY A 40 3.39 -10.68 -13.98
N LEU A 41 2.64 -9.70 -14.48
CA LEU A 41 2.11 -9.71 -15.85
C LEU A 41 3.22 -9.67 -16.91
N ASP A 42 4.40 -9.18 -16.58
CA ASP A 42 5.56 -9.13 -17.48
C ASP A 42 6.24 -10.51 -17.67
N GLY A 43 5.79 -11.54 -16.95
CA GLY A 43 6.30 -12.91 -17.05
C GLY A 43 7.61 -13.16 -16.32
N ARG A 44 8.15 -12.18 -15.59
CA ARG A 44 9.38 -12.35 -14.80
C ARG A 44 9.07 -12.99 -13.45
N HIS A 45 9.87 -13.99 -13.07
CA HIS A 45 9.63 -14.81 -11.87
C HIS A 45 9.70 -14.03 -10.55
N GLU A 46 10.45 -12.94 -10.51
CA GLU A 46 10.70 -12.08 -9.35
C GLU A 46 9.68 -10.95 -9.18
N THR A 47 8.71 -10.85 -10.08
CA THR A 47 7.73 -9.76 -10.08
C THR A 47 6.34 -10.26 -9.72
N VAL A 48 5.56 -9.34 -9.16
CA VAL A 48 4.14 -9.55 -8.84
C VAL A 48 3.31 -8.43 -9.44
N SER A 49 2.03 -8.72 -9.67
CA SER A 49 1.03 -7.73 -10.04
C SER A 49 -0.07 -7.67 -8.98
N LEU A 50 -0.67 -6.49 -8.84
CA LEU A 50 -1.73 -6.23 -7.88
C LEU A 50 -3.06 -6.14 -8.63
N GLU A 51 -3.86 -7.20 -8.59
CA GLU A 51 -5.18 -7.26 -9.22
C GLU A 51 -6.25 -6.71 -8.26
N SER A 52 -7.20 -5.90 -8.75
CA SER A 52 -8.34 -5.47 -7.95
C SER A 52 -9.21 -6.67 -7.55
N ASP A 53 -9.62 -6.72 -6.28
CA ASP A 53 -10.48 -7.79 -5.78
C ASP A 53 -11.93 -7.72 -6.32
N ASN A 54 -12.46 -6.49 -6.51
CA ASN A 54 -13.82 -6.27 -6.98
C ASN A 54 -13.92 -6.00 -8.49
N GLN A 55 -12.79 -5.86 -9.20
CA GLN A 55 -12.71 -5.68 -10.65
C GLN A 55 -11.68 -6.64 -11.26
N LYS A 56 -12.10 -7.88 -11.50
CA LYS A 56 -11.24 -8.93 -12.08
C LYS A 56 -10.65 -8.49 -13.42
N GLY A 57 -9.38 -8.83 -13.64
CA GLY A 57 -8.63 -8.44 -14.83
C GLY A 57 -8.21 -6.96 -14.86
N CYS A 58 -8.40 -6.22 -13.77
CA CYS A 58 -7.90 -4.86 -13.61
C CYS A 58 -6.73 -4.83 -12.63
N PHE A 59 -5.64 -4.16 -13.01
CA PHE A 59 -4.37 -4.18 -12.29
C PHE A 59 -3.88 -2.78 -11.96
N VAL A 60 -3.19 -2.65 -10.82
CA VAL A 60 -2.46 -1.44 -10.47
C VAL A 60 -1.27 -1.29 -11.42
N TYR A 61 -1.10 -0.11 -11.98
CA TYR A 61 0.03 0.22 -12.84
C TYR A 61 0.51 1.66 -12.60
N GLY A 62 1.80 1.92 -12.83
CA GLY A 62 2.32 3.28 -12.83
C GLY A 62 1.93 4.03 -14.10
N ASP A 63 1.40 5.24 -13.99
CA ASP A 63 1.09 6.19 -15.07
C ASP A 63 2.24 7.19 -15.31
N GLY A 64 2.47 7.62 -16.56
CA GLY A 64 3.64 8.41 -16.97
C GLY A 64 5.01 7.69 -16.94
N ASN A 65 6.12 8.42 -17.07
CA ASN A 65 7.44 7.86 -16.80
C ASN A 65 7.57 7.62 -15.29
N LEU A 66 8.15 6.48 -14.86
CA LEU A 66 8.40 6.18 -13.44
C LEU A 66 9.51 7.09 -12.88
N THR A 67 9.18 8.36 -12.72
CA THR A 67 9.96 9.36 -11.99
C THR A 67 9.33 9.63 -10.64
N SER A 68 10.04 10.33 -9.75
CA SER A 68 9.46 10.79 -8.49
C SER A 68 8.17 11.58 -8.76
N GLY A 69 7.06 11.20 -8.13
CA GLY A 69 5.72 11.78 -8.36
C GLY A 69 4.86 11.08 -9.41
N ALA A 70 5.30 9.97 -10.00
CA ALA A 70 4.46 9.15 -10.87
C ALA A 70 3.22 8.63 -10.11
N SER A 71 2.03 8.77 -10.69
CA SER A 71 0.79 8.32 -10.08
C SER A 71 0.51 6.86 -10.40
N LEU A 72 0.04 6.10 -9.41
CA LEU A 72 -0.52 4.78 -9.65
C LEU A 72 -1.99 4.90 -10.06
N LYS A 73 -2.41 4.07 -11.01
CA LYS A 73 -3.79 3.96 -11.49
C LYS A 73 -4.21 2.49 -11.56
N LEU A 74 -5.50 2.25 -11.65
CA LEU A 74 -6.04 0.94 -12.02
C LEU A 74 -6.31 0.91 -13.53
N SER A 75 -5.93 -0.15 -14.26
CA SER A 75 -6.36 -0.32 -15.65
C SER A 75 -6.78 -1.75 -15.94
N GLY A 76 -7.71 -1.89 -16.87
CA GLY A 76 -8.40 -3.13 -17.20
C GLY A 76 -7.74 -3.97 -18.29
N SER A 77 -8.49 -5.00 -18.68
CA SER A 77 -8.01 -6.09 -19.54
C SER A 77 -7.60 -5.69 -20.96
N THR A 78 -8.09 -4.58 -21.49
CA THR A 78 -7.73 -4.11 -22.84
C THR A 78 -6.23 -3.83 -22.96
N GLU A 79 -5.61 -3.38 -21.87
CA GLU A 79 -4.18 -3.09 -21.81
C GLU A 79 -3.31 -4.34 -21.62
N LEU A 80 -3.90 -5.51 -21.33
CA LEU A 80 -3.15 -6.77 -21.15
C LEU A 80 -2.50 -7.27 -22.44
N SER A 81 -2.83 -6.71 -23.61
CA SER A 81 -2.09 -6.98 -24.84
C SER A 81 -0.79 -6.15 -24.95
N ASN A 82 -0.68 -5.08 -24.18
CA ASN A 82 0.40 -4.12 -24.26
C ASN A 82 1.58 -4.52 -23.34
N ALA A 83 2.72 -4.87 -23.93
CA ALA A 83 3.92 -5.25 -23.19
C ALA A 83 4.42 -4.15 -22.23
N LYS A 84 4.29 -2.86 -22.61
CA LYS A 84 4.66 -1.74 -21.74
C LYS A 84 3.74 -1.62 -20.53
N PHE A 85 2.45 -1.91 -20.71
CA PHE A 85 1.51 -1.97 -19.59
C PHE A 85 1.89 -3.08 -18.62
N LYS A 86 2.11 -4.30 -19.12
CA LYS A 86 2.53 -5.45 -18.30
C LYS A 86 3.76 -5.14 -17.46
N GLN A 87 4.77 -4.52 -18.07
CA GLN A 87 5.98 -4.09 -17.37
C GLN A 87 5.69 -3.06 -16.26
N ARG A 88 4.78 -2.11 -16.50
CA ARG A 88 4.42 -1.05 -15.55
C ARG A 88 3.41 -1.45 -14.49
N ALA A 89 2.76 -2.60 -14.70
CA ALA A 89 1.86 -3.26 -13.76
C ALA A 89 2.54 -4.40 -12.99
N SER A 90 3.86 -4.60 -13.20
CA SER A 90 4.65 -5.62 -12.52
C SER A 90 5.66 -4.96 -11.60
N PHE A 91 5.71 -5.41 -10.35
CA PHE A 91 6.49 -4.81 -9.27
C PHE A 91 7.38 -5.87 -8.63
N VAL A 92 8.59 -5.49 -8.25
CA VAL A 92 9.46 -6.35 -7.42
C VAL A 92 9.11 -6.08 -5.95
N MET A 93 8.71 -7.12 -5.22
CA MET A 93 8.54 -7.00 -3.77
C MET A 93 9.91 -6.96 -3.08
N GLN A 94 10.14 -5.92 -2.30
CA GLN A 94 11.35 -5.75 -1.51
C GLN A 94 11.02 -5.60 -0.03
N LYS A 95 12.05 -5.74 0.81
CA LYS A 95 11.94 -5.40 2.23
C LYS A 95 11.59 -3.92 2.37
N GLY A 96 10.51 -3.63 3.09
CA GLY A 96 10.09 -2.25 3.36
C GLY A 96 11.16 -1.47 4.12
N ILE A 97 11.22 -0.16 3.87
CA ILE A 97 12.17 0.78 4.51
C ILE A 97 11.92 0.83 6.02
N SER A 98 10.66 0.78 6.42
CA SER A 98 10.21 0.77 7.81
C SER A 98 9.10 -0.26 7.99
N LYS A 99 8.97 -0.76 9.21
CA LYS A 99 7.90 -1.68 9.64
C LYS A 99 7.46 -1.30 11.04
N TYR A 100 6.23 -1.65 11.41
CA TYR A 100 5.78 -1.52 12.79
C TYR A 100 6.68 -2.36 13.71
N ASN A 101 7.04 -1.78 14.85
CA ASN A 101 7.63 -2.52 15.95
C ASN A 101 6.50 -3.23 16.72
N PRO A 102 6.74 -4.41 17.33
CA PRO A 102 5.74 -5.05 18.20
C PRO A 102 5.17 -4.15 19.31
N ILE A 103 5.93 -3.13 19.72
CA ILE A 103 5.58 -2.15 20.76
C ILE A 103 5.32 -0.76 20.12
N SER A 104 4.95 -0.70 18.85
CA SER A 104 4.50 0.57 18.24
C SER A 104 3.12 0.95 18.76
N PHE A 105 2.92 2.24 19.02
CA PHE A 105 1.62 2.79 19.40
C PHE A 105 1.17 3.81 18.36
N VAL A 106 -0.14 3.87 18.14
CA VAL A 106 -0.73 4.88 17.25
C VAL A 106 -1.25 6.04 18.10
N ALA A 107 -0.61 7.19 17.98
CA ALA A 107 -1.14 8.44 18.54
C ALA A 107 -2.18 9.03 17.58
N LYS A 108 -3.41 9.22 18.07
CA LYS A 108 -4.48 9.83 17.29
C LYS A 108 -4.36 11.35 17.32
N GLY A 109 -4.22 11.97 16.15
CA GLY A 109 -4.30 13.42 15.98
C GLY A 109 -5.62 13.84 15.37
N ALA A 110 -5.90 15.14 15.35
CA ALA A 110 -7.16 15.69 14.83
C ALA A 110 -7.39 15.38 13.34
N ASN A 111 -6.32 15.40 12.53
CA ASN A 111 -6.39 15.22 11.07
C ASN A 111 -5.68 13.97 10.55
N ARG A 112 -4.76 13.40 11.34
CA ARG A 112 -4.01 12.19 11.00
C ARG A 112 -3.50 11.50 12.26
N ASN A 113 -3.20 10.23 12.12
CA ASN A 113 -2.56 9.44 13.15
C ASN A 113 -1.03 9.41 12.93
N PHE A 114 -0.30 9.04 13.97
CA PHE A 114 1.15 8.93 13.96
C PHE A 114 1.61 7.62 14.59
N VAL A 115 2.60 6.97 13.98
CA VAL A 115 3.26 5.79 14.56
C VAL A 115 4.34 6.27 15.51
N LEU A 116 4.15 6.02 16.79
CA LEU A 116 5.19 6.21 17.80
C LEU A 116 5.88 4.87 18.02
N SER A 117 7.21 4.89 18.00
CA SER A 117 8.04 3.75 18.39
C SER A 117 8.87 4.13 19.61
N PRO A 118 9.04 3.24 20.60
CA PRO A 118 9.85 3.54 21.77
C PRO A 118 11.26 3.96 21.35
N LEU A 119 11.79 5.06 21.89
CA LEU A 119 13.19 5.48 21.60
C LEU A 119 14.22 4.39 21.91
N LEU A 120 13.87 3.47 22.82
CA LEU A 120 14.72 2.38 23.24
C LEU A 120 14.55 1.13 22.39
N SER A 121 13.59 1.09 21.44
CA SER A 121 13.54 0.04 20.40
C SER A 121 14.70 0.11 19.42
N PHE A 122 15.52 1.16 19.50
CA PHE A 122 16.79 1.30 18.81
C PHE A 122 17.98 0.76 19.64
N ARG A 123 17.74 0.24 20.85
CA ARG A 123 18.74 -0.41 21.72
C ARG A 123 18.40 -1.89 21.90
N ASP A 124 19.44 -2.72 21.97
CA ASP A 124 19.34 -4.18 22.17
C ASP A 124 19.13 -4.52 23.66
N GLU A 125 18.02 -4.03 24.25
CA GLU A 125 17.66 -4.28 25.65
C GLU A 125 16.20 -4.74 25.76
N SER A 126 15.93 -5.67 26.68
CA SER A 126 14.58 -6.15 26.97
C SER A 126 13.80 -5.13 27.81
N TYR A 127 12.71 -4.57 27.24
CA TYR A 127 11.90 -3.55 27.90
C TYR A 127 10.59 -4.11 28.47
N ALA A 128 10.31 -3.78 29.74
CA ALA A 128 8.99 -3.86 30.35
C ALA A 128 8.34 -2.47 30.29
N VAL A 129 7.18 -2.36 29.64
CA VAL A 129 6.45 -1.09 29.53
C VAL A 129 5.40 -1.02 30.64
N TYR A 130 5.46 0.02 31.47
CA TYR A 130 4.47 0.30 32.50
C TYR A 130 3.54 1.43 32.01
N PHE A 131 2.32 1.08 31.63
CA PHE A 131 1.28 2.08 31.36
C PHE A 131 0.47 2.31 32.63
N LYS A 132 0.42 3.57 33.08
CA LYS A 132 -0.64 4.05 33.97
C LYS A 132 -1.77 4.53 33.07
N ILE A 133 -2.79 3.68 32.88
CA ILE A 133 -4.02 4.06 32.18
C ILE A 133 -4.94 4.65 33.26
N GLU A 134 -5.20 5.96 33.17
CA GLU A 134 -6.24 6.58 33.97
C GLU A 134 -7.54 6.53 33.17
N SER A 135 -8.57 5.98 33.81
CA SER A 135 -9.94 5.81 33.31
C SER A 135 -10.80 7.04 33.58
#